data_AF-A0A7S3AC15-F1
#
_entry.id   AF-A0A7S3AC15-F1
#
_cell.length_a   1.000
_cell.length_b   1.000
_cell.length_c   1.000
_cell.angle_alpha   90.00
_cell.angle_beta   90.00
_cell.angle_gamma   90.00
#
_symmetry.space_group_name_H-M   'P 1'
#
loop_
_entity.id
_entity.type
_entity.pdbx_description
1 polymer ?
#
loop_
_entity_poly.entity_id
_entity_poly.type
_entity_poly.pdbx_seq_one_letter_code
_entity_poly.pdbx_strand_id
1 'polypeptide(L)'
;ATKPADSATANFREPEKPAAGGGAAGKAGKAAVGSGGVTKPRWLQTTGQASASFTSTQLTPQTVNEIAKLSDEESARQRYDFLKKKKQKGYAQIQTSRGNVNVELHVDIAPMTCENFILLCESGYYRGTAFHRMIRNFMVQGGDPTGTGTGGESIWKKAFKDECSSKVKHEGRGVLSMANSGPGT
;
A
#
# COMPACT_ATOMS: atom_id res chain seq x y z
N ALA A 1 3.36 -29.75 42.21
CA ALA A 1 3.15 -28.38 42.69
C ALA A 1 3.58 -27.41 41.60
N THR A 2 2.59 -26.79 40.98
CA THR A 2 2.68 -25.83 39.87
C THR A 2 3.27 -24.50 40.35
N LYS A 3 4.33 -24.01 39.71
CA LYS A 3 4.73 -22.60 39.79
C LYS A 3 3.98 -21.83 38.69
N PRO A 4 3.13 -20.83 39.00
CA PRO A 4 2.63 -19.92 37.99
C PRO A 4 3.72 -18.90 37.64
N ALA A 5 3.98 -18.72 36.33
CA ALA A 5 4.82 -17.66 35.81
C ALA A 5 4.00 -16.37 35.73
N ASP A 6 4.65 -15.27 36.12
CA ASP A 6 4.11 -13.93 36.27
C ASP A 6 3.33 -13.42 35.04
N SER A 7 2.11 -12.96 35.28
CA SER A 7 1.30 -12.19 34.35
C SER A 7 1.89 -10.79 34.20
N ALA A 8 2.63 -10.54 33.12
CA ALA A 8 3.03 -9.20 32.73
C ALA A 8 1.83 -8.45 32.13
N THR A 9 1.07 -7.76 32.98
CA THR A 9 0.11 -6.72 32.62
C THR A 9 0.86 -5.52 32.05
N ALA A 10 0.72 -5.27 30.74
CA ALA A 10 1.19 -4.04 30.13
C ALA A 10 0.22 -2.91 30.46
N ASN A 11 0.60 -2.08 31.43
CA ASN A 11 -0.08 -0.84 31.80
C ASN A 11 -0.09 0.14 30.61
N PHE A 12 -1.28 0.43 30.08
CA PHE A 12 -1.49 1.55 29.18
C PHE A 12 -1.71 2.81 30.04
N ARG A 13 -0.72 3.71 30.03
CA ARG A 13 -0.83 5.02 30.68
C ARG A 13 -1.57 5.96 29.72
N GLU A 14 -2.83 6.24 30.02
CA GLU A 14 -3.62 7.27 29.33
C GLU A 14 -2.98 8.65 29.55
N PRO A 15 -2.91 9.53 28.52
CA PRO A 15 -2.52 10.91 28.73
C PRO A 15 -3.68 11.69 29.38
N GLU A 16 -3.41 12.28 30.54
CA GLU A 16 -4.33 13.15 31.28
C GLU A 16 -4.84 14.32 30.42
N LYS A 17 -6.16 14.50 30.46
CA LYS A 17 -6.89 15.61 29.86
C LYS A 17 -6.72 16.86 30.75
N PRO A 18 -6.19 18.00 30.26
CA PRO A 18 -6.12 19.20 31.08
C PRO A 18 -7.51 19.84 31.20
N ALA A 19 -7.78 20.33 32.42
CA ALA A 19 -9.04 20.89 32.88
C ALA A 19 -9.46 22.16 32.12
N ALA A 20 -10.75 22.28 31.84
CA ALA A 20 -11.38 23.50 31.33
C ALA A 20 -11.53 24.52 32.46
N GLY A 21 -10.70 25.57 32.45
CA GLY A 21 -10.93 26.83 33.18
C GLY A 21 -11.44 27.89 32.22
N GLY A 22 -12.53 28.55 32.57
CA GLY A 22 -13.18 29.57 31.74
C GLY A 22 -12.50 30.94 31.75
N GLY A 23 -12.84 31.77 30.76
CA GLY A 23 -12.70 33.23 30.84
C GLY A 23 -12.23 33.95 29.58
N ALA A 24 -13.12 34.79 29.05
CA ALA A 24 -12.91 36.05 28.33
C ALA A 24 -12.64 36.07 26.81
N ALA A 25 -13.39 36.98 26.18
CA ALA A 25 -13.50 37.32 24.77
C ALA A 25 -12.25 38.00 24.16
N GLY A 26 -12.05 37.82 22.85
CA GLY A 26 -11.13 38.62 22.04
C GLY A 26 -11.18 38.26 20.55
N LYS A 27 -11.43 39.26 19.70
CA LYS A 27 -11.65 39.17 18.24
C LYS A 27 -10.42 38.71 17.43
N ALA A 28 -10.75 38.24 16.21
CA ALA A 28 -10.00 38.36 14.95
C ALA A 28 -9.09 37.20 14.50
N GLY A 29 -9.21 36.88 13.20
CA GLY A 29 -8.22 36.14 12.42
C GLY A 29 -8.63 34.71 12.05
N LYS A 30 -9.16 34.51 10.83
CA LYS A 30 -9.14 33.18 10.19
C LYS A 30 -7.69 32.74 10.08
N ALA A 31 -7.26 31.83 10.95
CA ALA A 31 -5.94 31.22 10.87
C ALA A 31 -5.89 30.28 9.65
N ALA A 32 -4.99 30.61 8.73
CA ALA A 32 -4.60 29.76 7.63
C ALA A 32 -4.10 28.41 8.17
N VAL A 33 -4.76 27.32 7.77
CA VAL A 33 -4.15 25.99 7.87
C VAL A 33 -3.00 25.98 6.88
N GLY A 34 -1.79 26.08 7.40
CA GLY A 34 -0.56 25.94 6.65
C GLY A 34 -0.60 24.62 5.88
N SER A 35 -0.60 24.72 4.56
CA SER A 35 -0.44 23.58 3.67
C SER A 35 0.95 23.01 3.89
N GLY A 36 1.05 21.96 4.70
CA GLY A 36 2.17 21.03 4.63
C GLY A 36 2.30 20.62 3.17
N GLY A 37 3.36 21.06 2.52
CA GLY A 37 3.56 20.89 1.09
C GLY A 37 3.64 19.42 0.76
N VAL A 38 2.51 18.82 0.37
CA VAL A 38 2.48 17.48 -0.21
C VAL A 38 3.29 17.56 -1.50
N THR A 39 4.52 17.06 -1.45
CA THR A 39 5.37 16.92 -2.63
C THR A 39 4.62 16.05 -3.63
N LYS A 40 4.10 16.69 -4.68
CA LYS A 40 3.32 16.02 -5.72
C LYS A 40 4.16 14.89 -6.33
N PRO A 41 3.60 13.69 -6.51
CA PRO A 41 4.39 12.59 -7.00
C PRO A 41 4.79 12.82 -8.46
N ARG A 42 6.05 12.51 -8.80
CA ARG A 42 6.67 12.82 -10.11
C ARG A 42 5.99 12.18 -11.34
N TRP A 43 5.10 11.21 -11.14
CA TRP A 43 4.39 10.51 -12.22
C TRP A 43 3.10 11.21 -12.66
N LEU A 44 2.62 12.22 -11.91
CA LEU A 44 1.45 13.02 -12.28
C LEU A 44 1.78 13.95 -13.45
N GLN A 45 0.98 13.89 -14.52
CA GLN A 45 1.11 14.79 -15.67
C GLN A 45 0.22 16.03 -15.50
N THR A 46 0.69 17.18 -15.98
CA THR A 46 -0.12 18.41 -16.06
C THR A 46 -1.06 18.34 -17.25
N THR A 47 -2.22 18.99 -17.18
CA THR A 47 -3.18 19.10 -18.30
C THR A 47 -2.60 19.75 -19.56
N GLY A 48 -1.46 20.44 -19.45
CA GLY A 48 -0.81 21.12 -20.58
C GLY A 48 -1.56 22.36 -21.06
N GLN A 49 -2.63 22.76 -20.37
CA GLN A 49 -3.48 23.89 -20.76
C GLN A 49 -2.73 25.23 -20.76
N ALA A 50 -1.87 25.48 -19.76
CA ALA A 50 -1.06 26.70 -19.75
C ALA A 50 -0.10 26.75 -20.95
N SER A 51 0.60 25.63 -21.22
CA SER A 51 1.51 25.51 -22.36
C SER A 51 0.77 25.65 -23.70
N ALA A 52 -0.38 25.00 -23.84
CA ALA A 52 -1.21 25.06 -25.05
C ALA A 52 -1.73 26.48 -25.30
N SER A 53 -2.19 27.15 -24.24
CA SER A 53 -2.64 28.55 -24.32
C SER A 53 -1.53 29.55 -24.61
N PHE A 54 -0.30 29.24 -24.19
CA PHE A 54 0.87 30.06 -24.52
C PHE A 54 1.25 29.99 -26.00
N THR A 55 1.07 28.82 -26.62
CA THR A 55 1.47 28.58 -28.02
C THR A 55 0.35 28.78 -29.04
N SER A 56 -0.91 28.87 -28.59
CA SER A 56 -2.07 28.96 -29.49
C SER A 56 -2.86 30.24 -29.26
N THR A 57 -3.00 31.04 -30.30
CA THR A 57 -3.83 32.25 -30.31
C THR A 57 -5.34 31.94 -30.18
N GLN A 58 -5.75 30.67 -30.37
CA GLN A 58 -7.15 30.25 -30.29
C GLN A 58 -7.59 29.80 -28.89
N LEU A 59 -6.66 29.64 -27.95
CA LEU A 59 -6.93 29.19 -26.60
C LEU A 59 -6.91 30.37 -25.62
N THR A 60 -7.75 30.31 -24.59
CA THR A 60 -7.76 31.32 -23.53
C THR A 60 -6.47 31.20 -22.70
N PRO A 61 -5.79 32.31 -22.37
CA PRO A 61 -4.55 32.27 -21.60
C PRO A 61 -4.81 31.70 -20.21
N GLN A 62 -4.24 30.53 -19.94
CA GLN A 62 -4.29 29.86 -18.64
C GLN A 62 -2.93 30.03 -17.95
N THR A 63 -2.93 30.59 -16.73
CA THR A 63 -1.70 30.80 -15.94
C THR A 63 -1.45 29.69 -14.92
N VAL A 64 -2.45 28.81 -14.72
CA VAL A 64 -2.39 27.74 -13.71
C VAL A 64 -2.29 26.39 -14.42
N ASN A 65 -1.23 25.66 -14.11
CA ASN A 65 -1.09 24.26 -14.52
C ASN A 65 -1.82 23.35 -13.54
N GLU A 66 -3.02 22.93 -13.94
CA GLU A 66 -3.75 21.89 -13.22
C GLU A 66 -3.19 20.50 -13.54
N ILE A 67 -3.33 19.61 -12.57
CA ILE A 67 -3.01 18.19 -12.77
C ILE A 67 -4.12 17.59 -13.64
N ALA A 68 -3.75 16.79 -14.62
CA ALA A 68 -4.72 16.08 -15.42
C ALA A 68 -5.50 15.10 -14.51
N LYS A 69 -6.80 15.36 -14.32
CA LYS A 69 -7.73 14.44 -13.66
C LYS A 69 -7.96 13.26 -14.61
N LEU A 70 -6.99 12.35 -14.68
CA LEU A 70 -7.17 11.09 -15.39
C LEU A 70 -8.10 10.20 -14.58
N SER A 71 -8.74 9.24 -15.27
CA SER A 71 -9.48 8.19 -14.59
C SER A 71 -8.56 7.43 -13.62
N ASP A 72 -9.15 6.85 -12.57
CA ASP A 72 -8.38 6.15 -11.53
C ASP A 72 -7.49 5.03 -12.11
N GLU A 73 -7.97 4.36 -13.16
CA GLU A 73 -7.24 3.31 -13.86
C GLU A 73 -6.04 3.82 -14.65
N GLU A 74 -6.19 4.94 -15.37
CA GLU A 74 -5.10 5.50 -16.17
C GLU A 74 -4.02 6.12 -15.29
N SER A 75 -4.43 6.73 -14.17
CA SER A 75 -3.51 7.21 -13.13
C SER A 75 -2.68 6.06 -12.55
N ALA A 76 -3.32 4.91 -12.28
CA ALA A 76 -2.62 3.71 -11.82
C ALA A 76 -1.63 3.18 -12.88
N ARG A 77 -2.02 3.14 -14.16
CA ARG A 77 -1.12 2.73 -15.26
C ARG A 77 0.14 3.62 -15.33
N GLN A 78 -0.02 4.93 -15.29
CA GLN A 78 1.12 5.87 -15.32
C GLN A 78 2.06 5.66 -14.13
N ARG A 79 1.50 5.43 -12.94
CA ARG A 79 2.29 5.11 -11.75
C ARG A 79 3.06 3.80 -11.90
N TYR A 80 2.42 2.75 -12.42
CA TYR A 80 3.07 1.45 -12.63
C TYR A 80 4.18 1.52 -13.68
N ASP A 81 3.98 2.24 -14.78
CA ASP A 81 5.02 2.46 -15.79
C ASP A 81 6.22 3.20 -15.21
N PHE A 82 5.98 4.16 -14.32
CA PHE A 82 7.03 4.86 -13.62
C PHE A 82 7.81 3.93 -12.68
N LEU A 83 7.12 3.08 -11.91
CA LEU A 83 7.74 2.11 -11.00
C LEU A 83 8.59 1.08 -11.76
N LYS A 84 8.08 0.56 -12.89
CA LYS A 84 8.82 -0.35 -13.79
C LYS A 84 10.12 0.27 -14.30
N LYS A 85 10.10 1.56 -14.67
CA LYS A 85 11.29 2.28 -15.13
C LYS A 85 12.32 2.51 -14.02
N LYS A 86 11.87 2.79 -12.80
CA LYS A 86 12.74 3.11 -11.67
C LYS A 86 13.46 1.88 -11.09
N LYS A 87 13.02 0.67 -11.44
CA LYS A 87 13.59 -0.62 -11.01
C LYS A 87 13.81 -0.72 -9.50
N GLN A 88 12.93 -0.11 -8.72
CA GLN A 88 13.04 -0.15 -7.26
C GLN A 88 12.58 -1.50 -6.73
N LYS A 89 13.28 -1.97 -5.70
CA LYS A 89 12.90 -3.15 -4.93
C LYS A 89 12.18 -2.70 -3.67
N GLY A 90 11.13 -3.41 -3.31
CA GLY A 90 10.45 -3.26 -2.03
C GLY A 90 11.00 -4.29 -1.05
N TYR A 91 10.94 -3.99 0.25
CA TYR A 91 11.28 -4.93 1.30
C TYR A 91 10.15 -4.98 2.31
N ALA A 92 9.80 -6.18 2.77
CA ALA A 92 8.87 -6.36 3.85
C ALA A 92 9.41 -7.41 4.82
N GLN A 93 9.07 -7.27 6.10
CA GLN A 93 9.38 -8.26 7.12
C GLN A 93 8.08 -8.86 7.64
N ILE A 94 7.99 -10.18 7.54
CA ILE A 94 6.87 -10.97 8.06
C ILE A 94 7.30 -11.54 9.41
N GLN A 95 6.68 -11.06 10.48
CA GLN A 95 6.89 -11.60 11.82
C GLN A 95 5.95 -12.79 12.02
N THR A 96 6.52 -13.97 12.23
CA THR A 96 5.74 -15.20 12.46
C THR A 96 6.09 -15.80 13.83
N SER A 97 5.26 -16.72 14.31
CA SER A 97 5.51 -17.46 15.56
C SER A 97 6.78 -18.32 15.54
N ARG A 98 7.35 -18.59 14.36
CA ARG A 98 8.56 -19.41 14.16
C ARG A 98 9.78 -18.58 13.75
N GLY A 99 9.67 -17.26 13.74
CA GLY A 99 10.75 -16.34 13.39
C GLY A 99 10.35 -15.29 12.37
N ASN A 100 11.30 -14.41 12.08
CA ASN A 100 11.11 -13.30 11.14
C ASN A 100 11.58 -13.72 9.75
N VAL A 101 10.75 -13.45 8.74
CA VAL A 101 11.06 -13.70 7.34
C VAL A 101 11.14 -12.37 6.62
N ASN A 102 12.31 -12.03 6.09
CA ASN A 102 12.48 -10.86 5.25
C ASN A 102 12.22 -11.26 3.80
N VAL A 103 11.37 -10.51 3.10
CA VAL A 103 11.02 -10.73 1.70
C VAL A 103 11.39 -9.50 0.87
N GLU A 104 11.97 -9.76 -0.30
CA GLU A 104 12.20 -8.75 -1.32
C GLU A 104 11.07 -8.81 -2.35
N LEU A 105 10.52 -7.64 -2.67
CA LEU A 105 9.41 -7.46 -3.61
C LEU A 105 9.94 -6.84 -4.90
N HIS A 106 9.70 -7.53 -6.01
CA HIS A 106 10.09 -7.07 -7.35
C HIS A 106 9.02 -6.15 -7.97
N VAL A 107 8.95 -4.91 -7.47
CA VAL A 107 8.03 -3.86 -7.95
C VAL A 107 8.26 -3.51 -9.43
N ASP A 108 9.45 -3.79 -9.94
CA ASP A 108 9.81 -3.61 -11.35
C ASP A 108 9.13 -4.61 -12.29
N ILE A 109 8.71 -5.76 -11.79
CA ILE A 109 8.12 -6.83 -12.59
C ILE A 109 6.61 -6.88 -12.37
N ALA A 110 6.19 -6.91 -11.11
CA ALA A 110 4.79 -7.04 -10.70
C ALA A 110 4.36 -5.91 -9.75
N PRO A 111 4.23 -4.66 -10.26
CA PRO A 111 3.92 -3.52 -9.40
C PRO A 111 2.52 -3.55 -8.81
N MET A 112 1.49 -4.06 -9.51
CA MET A 112 0.13 -4.18 -8.95
C MET A 112 0.13 -5.16 -7.79
N THR A 113 0.79 -6.30 -7.97
CA THR A 113 0.87 -7.34 -6.94
C THR A 113 1.61 -6.83 -5.70
N CYS A 114 2.74 -6.14 -5.90
CA CYS A 114 3.52 -5.58 -4.80
C CYS A 114 2.76 -4.51 -4.02
N GLU A 115 2.02 -3.64 -4.71
CA GLU A 115 1.20 -2.63 -4.06
C GLU A 115 0.06 -3.24 -3.26
N ASN A 116 -0.66 -4.21 -3.83
CA ASN A 116 -1.71 -4.91 -3.10
C ASN A 116 -1.17 -5.51 -1.80
N PHE A 117 -0.02 -6.18 -1.88
CA PHE A 117 0.63 -6.75 -0.71
C PHE A 117 1.01 -5.69 0.34
N ILE A 118 1.64 -4.59 -0.07
CA ILE A 118 2.05 -3.52 0.85
C ILE A 118 0.83 -2.87 1.52
N LEU A 119 -0.21 -2.55 0.77
CA LEU A 119 -1.42 -1.91 1.32
C LEU A 119 -2.18 -2.86 2.27
N LEU A 120 -2.22 -4.16 1.96
CA LEU A 120 -2.77 -5.17 2.87
C LEU A 120 -1.93 -5.32 4.14
N CYS A 121 -0.60 -5.20 4.04
CA CYS A 121 0.28 -5.14 5.22
C CYS A 121 0.02 -3.89 6.07
N GLU A 122 -0.09 -2.71 5.46
CA GLU A 122 -0.32 -1.43 6.16
C GLU A 122 -1.67 -1.39 6.88
N SER A 123 -2.71 -1.94 6.25
CA SER A 123 -4.04 -2.10 6.86
C SER A 123 -4.09 -3.16 7.97
N GLY A 124 -3.01 -3.93 8.16
CA GLY A 124 -2.94 -4.99 9.16
C GLY A 124 -3.73 -6.26 8.81
N TYR A 125 -4.12 -6.43 7.54
CA TYR A 125 -4.96 -7.55 7.06
C TYR A 125 -4.36 -8.92 7.39
N TYR A 126 -3.04 -9.06 7.29
CA TYR A 126 -2.34 -10.32 7.55
C TYR A 126 -2.09 -10.62 9.04
N ARG A 127 -2.49 -9.75 9.95
CA ARG A 127 -2.24 -9.93 11.40
C ARG A 127 -3.10 -11.05 11.96
N GLY A 128 -2.46 -12.05 12.56
CA GLY A 128 -3.15 -13.22 13.12
C GLY A 128 -3.61 -14.25 12.07
N THR A 129 -3.23 -14.06 10.80
CA THR A 129 -3.54 -15.05 9.76
C THR A 129 -2.66 -16.29 9.90
N ALA A 130 -3.24 -17.47 9.69
CA ALA A 130 -2.55 -18.74 9.76
C ALA A 130 -2.09 -19.20 8.37
N PHE A 131 -1.08 -20.07 8.34
CA PHE A 131 -0.75 -20.83 7.14
C PHE A 131 -1.65 -22.06 7.07
N HIS A 132 -2.73 -21.98 6.30
CA HIS A 132 -3.75 -23.04 6.24
C HIS A 132 -3.34 -24.25 5.40
N ARG A 133 -2.38 -24.09 4.47
CA ARG A 133 -1.92 -25.19 3.61
C ARG A 133 -0.40 -25.28 3.59
N MET A 134 0.11 -26.46 3.97
CA MET A 134 1.54 -26.77 4.00
C MET A 134 1.79 -28.12 3.36
N ILE A 135 2.52 -28.14 2.25
CA ILE A 135 2.93 -29.36 1.55
C ILE A 135 4.45 -29.45 1.58
N ARG A 136 4.97 -30.52 2.20
CA ARG A 136 6.42 -30.76 2.30
C ARG A 136 7.02 -30.81 0.89
N ASN A 137 8.15 -30.13 0.71
CA ASN A 137 8.92 -30.05 -0.53
C ASN A 137 8.20 -29.37 -1.71
N PHE A 138 7.07 -28.71 -1.46
CA PHE A 138 6.35 -27.99 -2.51
C PHE A 138 6.11 -26.53 -2.13
N MET A 139 5.13 -26.24 -1.27
CA MET A 139 4.84 -24.86 -0.89
C MET A 139 4.14 -24.75 0.47
N VAL A 140 4.19 -23.53 1.01
CA VAL A 140 3.36 -23.08 2.12
C VAL A 140 2.47 -21.95 1.61
N GLN A 141 1.19 -21.98 1.95
CA GLN A 141 0.20 -20.98 1.57
C GLN A 141 -0.44 -20.41 2.83
N GLY A 142 -0.67 -19.11 2.82
CA GLY A 142 -1.34 -18.35 3.87
C GLY A 142 -1.98 -17.10 3.29
N GLY A 143 -2.27 -16.13 4.14
CA GLY A 143 -2.85 -14.85 3.73
C GLY A 143 -4.37 -14.85 3.62
N ASP A 144 -5.03 -15.91 4.05
CA ASP A 144 -6.49 -15.97 4.20
C ASP A 144 -6.87 -15.69 5.67
N PRO A 145 -7.60 -14.60 5.98
CA PRO A 145 -8.06 -14.31 7.34
C PRO A 145 -9.08 -15.32 7.87
N THR A 146 -9.82 -15.97 6.96
CA THR A 146 -10.81 -16.98 7.35
C THR A 146 -10.17 -18.35 7.60
N GLY A 147 -8.97 -18.58 7.06
CA GLY A 147 -8.22 -19.83 7.21
C GLY A 147 -8.84 -21.04 6.48
N THR A 148 -9.90 -20.85 5.69
CA THR A 148 -10.53 -21.93 4.91
C THR A 148 -9.74 -22.24 3.63
N GLY A 149 -8.95 -21.29 3.15
CA GLY A 149 -8.13 -21.37 1.95
C GLY A 149 -8.83 -20.94 0.67
N THR A 150 -10.10 -20.52 0.77
CA THR A 150 -10.89 -19.94 -0.33
C THR A 150 -11.14 -18.45 -0.13
N GLY A 151 -10.83 -17.91 1.05
CA GLY A 151 -10.98 -16.49 1.35
C GLY A 151 -9.78 -15.67 0.88
N GLY A 152 -9.88 -14.37 1.11
CA GLY A 152 -8.89 -13.38 0.67
C GLY A 152 -9.52 -12.34 -0.23
N GLU A 153 -9.33 -11.08 0.10
CA GLU A 153 -9.75 -9.95 -0.73
C GLU A 153 -8.53 -9.12 -1.12
N SER A 154 -8.54 -8.59 -2.35
CA SER A 154 -7.58 -7.55 -2.74
C SER A 154 -7.98 -6.22 -2.12
N ILE A 155 -7.03 -5.28 -2.06
CA ILE A 155 -7.31 -3.90 -1.63
C ILE A 155 -8.41 -3.22 -2.47
N TRP A 156 -8.55 -3.64 -3.74
CA TRP A 156 -9.56 -3.12 -4.66
C TRP A 156 -10.90 -3.87 -4.59
N LYS A 157 -11.03 -4.88 -3.73
CA LYS A 157 -12.22 -5.75 -3.60
C LYS A 157 -12.64 -6.43 -4.92
N LYS A 158 -11.70 -6.56 -5.85
CA LYS A 158 -11.88 -7.17 -7.17
C LYS A 158 -10.66 -8.00 -7.50
N ALA A 159 -10.85 -9.08 -8.26
CA ALA A 159 -9.74 -9.80 -8.86
C ALA A 159 -8.93 -8.85 -9.75
N PHE A 160 -7.61 -8.98 -9.73
CA PHE A 160 -6.71 -8.20 -10.56
C PHE A 160 -5.92 -9.11 -11.49
N LYS A 161 -5.37 -8.52 -12.55
CA LYS A 161 -4.70 -9.26 -13.62
C LYS A 161 -3.39 -9.90 -13.13
N ASP A 162 -3.13 -11.12 -13.59
CA ASP A 162 -1.84 -11.79 -13.40
C ASP A 162 -0.69 -11.03 -14.08
N GLU A 163 0.34 -10.72 -13.30
CA GLU A 163 1.58 -10.07 -13.75
C GLU A 163 2.74 -11.07 -13.84
N CYS A 164 2.61 -12.06 -14.74
CA CYS A 164 3.67 -13.03 -14.98
C CYS A 164 4.73 -12.48 -15.96
N SER A 165 6.00 -12.63 -15.64
CA SER A 165 7.12 -12.34 -16.55
C SER A 165 7.97 -13.58 -16.74
N SER A 166 8.45 -13.82 -17.96
CA SER A 166 9.37 -14.92 -18.27
C SER A 166 10.70 -14.86 -17.52
N LYS A 167 11.03 -13.70 -16.94
CA LYS A 167 12.23 -13.45 -16.14
C LYS A 167 12.16 -14.04 -14.74
N VAL A 168 10.96 -14.25 -14.20
CA VAL A 168 10.76 -14.76 -12.84
C VAL A 168 10.12 -16.13 -12.96
N LYS A 169 10.92 -17.15 -12.68
CA LYS A 169 10.47 -18.53 -12.61
C LYS A 169 10.58 -19.00 -11.17
N HIS A 170 9.81 -20.03 -10.83
CA HIS A 170 9.89 -20.71 -9.54
C HIS A 170 11.14 -21.62 -9.48
N GLU A 171 12.31 -21.02 -9.68
CA GLU A 171 13.59 -21.71 -9.63
C GLU A 171 14.16 -21.59 -8.20
N GLY A 172 13.92 -22.63 -7.40
CA GLY A 172 14.46 -22.76 -6.04
C GLY A 172 13.46 -22.49 -4.91
N ARG A 173 13.95 -22.65 -3.67
CA ARG A 173 13.16 -22.40 -2.44
C ARG A 173 13.21 -20.92 -2.08
N GLY A 174 12.11 -20.41 -1.50
CA GLY A 174 12.02 -19.03 -1.01
C GLY A 174 11.39 -18.05 -2.00
N VAL A 175 10.86 -18.52 -3.12
CA VAL A 175 10.09 -17.70 -4.05
C VAL A 175 8.71 -17.42 -3.48
N LEU A 176 8.34 -16.13 -3.43
CA LEU A 176 7.00 -15.68 -3.06
C LEU A 176 6.16 -15.47 -4.32
N SER A 177 4.91 -15.93 -4.31
CA SER A 177 3.99 -15.78 -5.43
C SER A 177 2.55 -15.70 -4.95
N MET A 178 1.69 -15.05 -5.73
CA MET A 178 0.25 -15.02 -5.48
C MET A 178 -0.37 -16.37 -5.81
N ALA A 179 -1.28 -16.82 -4.94
CA ALA A 179 -2.14 -17.95 -5.24
C ALA A 179 -3.33 -17.46 -6.07
N ASN A 180 -3.67 -18.19 -7.14
CA ASN A 180 -4.84 -17.93 -7.98
C ASN A 180 -5.66 -19.22 -8.17
N SER A 181 -6.91 -19.08 -8.59
CA SER A 181 -7.83 -20.20 -8.89
C SER A 181 -8.08 -20.36 -10.40
N GLY A 182 -7.35 -19.63 -11.23
CA GLY A 182 -7.46 -19.59 -12.68
C GLY A 182 -6.83 -18.32 -13.24
N PRO A 183 -6.80 -18.14 -14.57
CA PRO A 183 -6.29 -16.92 -15.19
C PRO A 183 -7.12 -15.70 -14.77
N GLY A 184 -6.48 -14.71 -14.14
CA GLY A 184 -7.10 -13.44 -13.78
C GLY A 184 -7.99 -13.44 -12.52
N THR A 185 -7.74 -14.35 -11.58
CA THR A 185 -8.46 -14.43 -10.28
C THR A 185 -7.55 -14.24 -9.10
#